data_AF-A0A7Z9KFK7-F1
#
_entry.id   AF-A0A7Z9KFK7-F1
#
_cell.length_a   1.000
_cell.length_b   1.000
_cell.length_c   1.000
_cell.angle_alpha   90.00
_cell.angle_beta   90.00
_cell.angle_gamma   90.00
#
_symmetry.space_group_name_H-M   'P 1'
#
loop_
_entity.id
_entity.type
_entity.pdbx_description
1 polymer ?
#
loop_
_entity_poly.entity_id
_entity_poly.type
_entity_poly.pdbx_seq_one_letter_code
_entity_poly.pdbx_strand_id
1 'polypeptide(L)' 'RTVVRRAERIICEFVEEEQLSPPLLAYINRLSDHLFVAARYLNNRGQADVLWDPGKNQ' A
#
# COMPACT_ATOMS: atom_id res chain seq x y z
N ARG A 1 1.02 -4.75 -2.30
CA ARG A 1 0.46 -3.53 -1.63
C ARG A 1 -0.21 -3.83 -0.29
N THR A 2 -1.21 -4.72 -0.22
CA THR A 2 -2.00 -4.97 1.01
C THR A 2 -1.16 -5.50 2.18
N VAL A 3 -0.20 -6.40 1.91
CA VAL A 3 0.75 -6.89 2.92
C VAL A 3 1.63 -5.76 3.47
N VAL A 4 2.09 -4.84 2.61
CA VAL A 4 2.89 -3.67 3.04
C VAL A 4 2.06 -2.74 3.93
N ARG A 5 0.80 -2.49 3.57
CA ARG A 5 -0.13 -1.72 4.43
C ARG A 5 -0.42 -2.40 5.76
N ARG A 6 -0.39 -3.75 5.82
CA ARG A 6 -0.51 -4.51 7.07
C ARG A 6 0.75 -4.36 7.92
N ALA A 7 1.93 -4.47 7.31
CA ALA A 7 3.20 -4.24 7.98
C ALA A 7 3.27 -2.80 8.54
N GLU A 8 2.83 -1.80 7.78
CA GLU A 8 2.75 -0.40 8.24
C GLU A 8 1.96 -0.26 9.53
N ARG A 9 0.80 -0.90 9.66
CA ARG A 9 0.00 -0.83 10.90
C ARG A 9 0.72 -1.44 12.09
N ILE A 10 1.32 -2.62 11.91
CA ILE A 10 2.12 -3.29 12.95
C ILE A 10 3.31 -2.41 13.37
N ILE A 11 3.98 -1.78 12.40
CA ILE A 11 5.09 -0.87 12.67
C ILE A 11 4.61 0.37 13.42
N CYS A 12 3.48 0.97 13.04
CA CYS A 12 2.90 2.11 13.75
C CYS A 12 2.56 1.75 15.22
N GLU A 13 1.97 0.58 15.45
CA GLU A 13 1.70 0.07 16.80
C GLU A 13 3.00 -0.13 17.60
N PHE A 14 4.05 -0.66 16.96
CA PHE A 14 5.34 -0.92 17.61
C PHE A 14 6.17 0.33 17.91
N VAL A 15 6.02 1.41 17.13
CA VAL A 15 6.75 2.68 17.34
C VAL A 15 6.40 3.34 18.68
N GLU A 16 5.24 3.03 19.25
CA GLU A 16 4.85 3.51 20.57
C GLU A 16 5.68 2.85 21.69
N GLU A 17 6.19 1.64 21.47
CA GLU A 17 6.94 0.84 22.44
C GLU A 17 8.46 0.98 22.28
N GLU A 18 8.97 1.07 21.04
CA GLU A 18 10.39 1.22 20.74
C GLU A 18 10.68 2.28 19.67
N GLN A 19 11.78 3.02 19.85
CA GLN A 19 12.27 3.95 18.83
C GLN A 19 12.83 3.20 17.63
N LEU A 20 12.08 3.26 16.52
CA LEU A 20 12.53 2.77 15.22
C LEU A 20 13.33 3.82 14.44
N SER A 21 14.04 3.34 13.42
CA SER A 21 14.72 4.19 12.44
C SER A 21 13.73 5.17 11.78
N PRO A 22 13.95 6.50 11.85
CA PRO A 22 13.04 7.51 11.30
C PRO A 22 12.58 7.30 9.84
N PRO A 23 13.42 6.87 8.89
CA PRO A 23 12.99 6.66 7.50
C PRO A 23 12.10 5.42 7.30
N LEU A 24 11.99 4.51 8.27
CA LEU A 24 11.30 3.23 8.09
C LEU A 24 9.82 3.41 7.73
N LEU A 25 9.09 4.19 8.53
CA LEU A 25 7.67 4.44 8.30
C LEU A 25 7.43 5.13 6.96
N ALA A 26 8.24 6.15 6.65
CA ALA A 26 8.17 6.83 5.37
C ALA A 26 8.42 5.88 4.19
N TYR A 27 9.41 4.99 4.30
CA TYR A 27 9.71 4.01 3.27
C TYR A 27 8.56 3.01 3.05
N ILE A 28 8.04 2.42 4.13
CA ILE A 28 6.94 1.46 4.06
C ILE A 28 5.69 2.11 3.44
N ASN A 29 5.41 3.36 3.82
CA ASN A 29 4.32 4.15 3.26
C ASN A 29 4.47 4.33 1.72
N ARG A 30 5.66 4.74 1.26
CA ARG A 30 5.96 4.92 -0.17
C ARG A 30 5.96 3.59 -0.93
N LEU A 31 6.43 2.50 -0.31
CA LEU A 31 6.48 1.18 -0.93
C LEU A 31 5.07 0.68 -1.31
N SER A 32 4.07 0.91 -0.46
CA SER A 32 2.70 0.55 -0.78
C SER A 32 2.14 1.32 -1.98
N ASP A 33 2.47 2.60 -2.12
CA ASP A 33 2.09 3.42 -3.28
C ASP A 33 2.82 2.94 -4.53
N HIS A 34 4.11 2.65 -4.42
CA HIS A 34 4.91 2.09 -5.51
C HIS A 34 4.31 0.77 -6.02
N LEU A 35 3.91 -0.13 -5.12
CA LEU A 35 3.27 -1.39 -5.51
C LEU A 35 1.89 -1.20 -6.14
N PHE A 36 1.18 -0.11 -5.84
CA PHE A 36 -0.06 0.25 -6.55
C PHE A 36 0.24 0.64 -8.00
N VAL A 37 1.20 1.55 -8.20
CA VAL A 37 1.61 2.03 -9.53
C VAL A 37 2.19 0.89 -10.36
N ALA A 38 3.06 0.05 -9.77
CA ALA A 38 3.63 -1.10 -10.44
C ALA A 38 2.56 -2.10 -10.90
N ALA A 39 1.54 -2.36 -10.07
CA ALA A 39 0.43 -3.22 -10.45
C ALA A 39 -0.33 -2.67 -11.68
N ARG A 40 -0.64 -1.37 -11.71
CA ARG A 40 -1.28 -0.72 -12.86
C ARG A 40 -0.38 -0.75 -14.10
N TYR A 41 0.91 -0.51 -13.93
CA TYR A 41 1.87 -0.58 -15.03
C TYR A 41 1.88 -1.97 -15.69
N LEU A 42 1.94 -3.02 -14.86
CA LEU A 42 1.86 -4.41 -15.31
C LEU A 42 0.51 -4.73 -15.98
N ASN A 43 -0.55 -4.05 -15.57
CA ASN A 43 -1.90 -4.23 -16.10
C ASN A 43 -2.15 -3.40 -17.38
N ASN A 44 -1.28 -3.57 -18.38
CA ASN A 44 -1.29 -2.81 -19.63
C ASN A 44 -1.30 -1.29 -19.39
N ARG A 45 -0.39 -0.79 -18.55
CA ARG A 45 -0.32 0.64 -18.17
C ARG A 45 -1.66 1.20 -17.65
N GLY A 46 -2.48 0.36 -17.02
CA GLY A 46 -3.76 0.68 -16.42
C GLY A 46 -4.97 0.56 -17.35
N GLN A 47 -4.79 0.16 -18.61
CA GLN A 47 -5.90 -0.01 -19.56
C GLN A 47 -6.78 -1.22 -19.23
N ALA A 48 -6.21 -2.22 -18.57
CA ALA A 48 -6.94 -3.43 -18.16
C ALA A 48 -7.34 -3.39 -16.67
N ASP A 49 -7.30 -2.21 -16.03
CA ASP A 49 -7.70 -2.05 -14.63
C ASP A 49 -9.19 -2.35 -14.45
N VAL A 50 -9.51 -3.10 -13.39
CA VAL A 50 -10.90 -3.33 -12.98
C VAL A 50 -11.44 -2.02 -12.41
N LEU A 51 -12.30 -1.35 -13.17
CA LEU A 51 -12.96 -0.13 -12.72
C LEU A 51 -14.00 -0.46 -11.66
N TRP A 52 -14.05 0.38 -10.63
CA TRP A 52 -15.09 0.30 -9.61
C TRP A 52 -16.43 0.74 -10.21
N ASP A 53 -17.45 -0.10 -10.05
CA ASP A 53 -18.80 0.15 -10.52
C ASP A 53 -19.74 0.36 -9.31
N PRO A 54 -20.22 1.60 -9.07
CA PRO A 54 -21.11 1.88 -7.95
C PRO A 54 -22.38 1.04 -8.03
N GLY A 55 -22.63 0.20 -7.00
CA GLY A 55 -23.83 -0.61 -6.89
C GLY A 55 -23.70 -2.07 -7.38
N LYS A 56 -22.56 -2.47 -7.96
CA LYS A 56 -22.33 -3.88 -8.38
C LYS A 56 -22.30 -4.92 -7.25
N ASN A 57 -22.17 -4.47 -6.00
CA ASN A 57 -22.09 -5.33 -4.81
C ASN A 57 -23.28 -5.13 -3.85
N GLN A 58 -24.40 -4.58 -4.33
CA GLN A 58 -25.68 -4.61 -3.60
C GLN A 58 -26.34 -5.97 -3.75
#